data_AF-A0A849IKX7-F1
#
_entry.id   AF-A0A849IKX7-F1
#
_cell.length_a   1.000
_cell.length_b   1.000
_cell.length_c   1.000
_cell.angle_alpha   90.00
_cell.angle_beta   90.00
_cell.angle_gamma   90.00
#
_symmetry.space_group_name_H-M   'P 1'
#
loop_
_entity.id
_entity.type
_entity.pdbx_description
1 polymer ?
#
loop_
_entity_poly.entity_id
_entity_poly.type
_entity_poly.pdbx_seq_one_letter_code
_entity_poly.pdbx_strand_id
1 'polypeptide(L)'
;MRSILPKLYVCHARGDREKFLPDFTRQCMRRGLVANLERWEMGASDSLVDRIFEEVMKDAGAFVIVLSKQSVNMKWLGEDLDFSSIRRIGDRLIPVAIEACEIPFALRNLKCETISESHHEFMERIERTLSLHISTQHVPVEDNGHSIAGLDRISARVLELSCDAALESGSRFIRPAELPMKEDGLLFSAEELDDALEILDRDEYIRLFSSFGSGHFHFHITLKGFEAYAQECIPDFREKVQRIGCAAYATRNSQDLAIELGEPQLLVDHVLENLEHHGYLKLARLKDGPAVIYDISPELLTRSTGFARTRSAPFIGISS
;
A
#
# COMPACT_ATOMS: atom_id res chain seq x y z
N MET A 1 -3.34 -8.89 10.72
CA MET A 1 -3.17 -8.08 9.49
C MET A 1 -4.50 -8.06 8.74
N ARG A 2 -5.11 -6.89 8.52
CA ARG A 2 -6.23 -6.74 7.57
C ARG A 2 -5.61 -6.47 6.20
N SER A 3 -5.93 -7.29 5.20
CA SER A 3 -5.53 -7.07 3.80
C SER A 3 -6.08 -5.71 3.32
N ILE A 4 -5.18 -4.83 2.86
CA ILE A 4 -5.48 -3.49 2.33
C ILE A 4 -5.67 -3.56 0.80
N LEU A 5 -6.15 -4.69 0.28
CA LEU A 5 -6.48 -4.78 -1.15
C LEU A 5 -7.84 -4.14 -1.40
N PRO A 6 -7.97 -3.26 -2.42
CA PRO A 6 -9.23 -2.60 -2.74
C PRO A 6 -10.32 -3.64 -3.02
N LYS A 7 -11.37 -3.65 -2.20
CA LYS A 7 -12.43 -4.66 -2.28
C LYS A 7 -13.46 -4.22 -3.33
N LEU A 8 -13.50 -4.93 -4.45
CA LEU A 8 -14.51 -4.77 -5.49
C LEU A 8 -15.72 -5.65 -5.14
N TYR A 9 -16.91 -5.06 -5.12
CA TYR A 9 -18.15 -5.75 -4.81
C TYR A 9 -19.05 -5.83 -6.03
N VAL A 10 -19.52 -7.03 -6.34
CA VAL A 10 -20.35 -7.28 -7.52
C VAL A 10 -21.75 -7.65 -7.08
N CYS A 11 -22.68 -6.72 -7.25
CA CYS A 11 -24.09 -6.90 -6.95
C CYS A 11 -24.79 -7.42 -8.21
N HIS A 12 -25.27 -8.66 -8.17
CA HIS A 12 -25.95 -9.29 -9.31
C HIS A 12 -27.14 -10.14 -8.85
N ALA A 13 -28.12 -10.34 -9.73
CA ALA A 13 -29.15 -11.34 -9.48
C ALA A 13 -28.53 -12.73 -9.61
N ARG A 14 -29.07 -13.71 -8.85
CA ARG A 14 -28.62 -15.11 -8.91
C ARG A 14 -28.57 -15.67 -10.34
N GLY A 15 -29.54 -15.32 -11.20
CA GLY A 15 -29.61 -15.79 -12.58
C GLY A 15 -28.56 -15.17 -13.53
N ASP A 16 -27.86 -14.12 -13.10
CA ASP A 16 -26.84 -13.43 -13.91
C ASP A 16 -25.43 -14.00 -13.68
N ARG A 17 -25.27 -14.88 -12.67
CA ARG A 17 -23.99 -15.43 -12.23
C ARG A 17 -23.17 -16.01 -13.38
N GLU A 18 -23.75 -16.93 -14.13
CA GLU A 18 -23.05 -17.64 -15.21
C GLU A 18 -22.80 -16.76 -16.44
N LYS A 19 -23.63 -15.75 -16.66
CA LYS A 19 -23.52 -14.84 -17.81
C LYS A 19 -22.37 -13.84 -17.66
N PHE A 20 -22.07 -13.42 -16.42
CA PHE A 20 -21.16 -12.30 -16.15
C PHE A 20 -19.87 -12.71 -15.43
N LEU A 21 -19.97 -13.52 -14.36
CA LEU A 21 -18.83 -13.74 -13.47
C LEU A 21 -17.62 -14.45 -14.10
N PRO A 22 -17.75 -15.45 -14.99
CA PRO A 22 -16.58 -16.18 -15.50
C PRO A 22 -15.57 -15.26 -16.21
N ASP A 23 -16.06 -14.42 -17.12
CA ASP A 23 -15.21 -13.51 -17.88
C ASP A 23 -14.77 -12.31 -17.04
N PHE A 24 -15.64 -11.81 -16.16
CA PHE A 24 -15.29 -10.75 -15.22
C PHE A 24 -14.16 -11.15 -14.27
N THR A 25 -14.22 -12.36 -13.71
CA THR A 25 -13.22 -12.91 -12.80
C THR A 25 -11.88 -13.06 -13.50
N ARG A 26 -11.88 -13.59 -14.73
CA ARG A 26 -10.67 -13.74 -15.55
C ARG A 26 -10.01 -12.38 -15.80
N GLN A 27 -10.79 -11.35 -16.05
CA GLN A 27 -10.29 -9.99 -16.27
C GLN A 27 -9.74 -9.36 -14.98
N CYS A 28 -10.41 -9.54 -13.85
CA CYS A 28 -9.91 -9.08 -12.55
C CYS A 28 -8.55 -9.73 -12.22
N MET A 29 -8.43 -11.05 -12.41
CA MET A 29 -7.18 -11.79 -12.15
C MET A 29 -6.00 -11.29 -12.99
N ARG A 30 -6.22 -11.01 -14.28
CA ARG A 30 -5.17 -10.50 -15.19
C ARG A 30 -4.66 -9.11 -14.78
N ARG A 31 -5.46 -8.36 -14.02
CA ARG A 31 -5.20 -6.99 -13.56
C ARG A 31 -4.85 -6.90 -12.08
N GLY A 32 -4.70 -8.03 -11.39
CA GLY A 32 -4.39 -8.06 -9.95
C GLY A 32 -5.51 -7.57 -9.03
N LEU A 33 -6.76 -7.50 -9.51
CA LEU A 33 -7.91 -7.01 -8.74
C LEU A 33 -8.53 -8.12 -7.89
N VAL A 34 -8.88 -7.79 -6.63
CA VAL A 34 -9.59 -8.69 -5.71
C VAL A 34 -11.08 -8.36 -5.71
N ALA A 35 -11.88 -9.21 -6.35
CA ALA A 35 -13.33 -9.10 -6.39
C ALA A 35 -14.01 -10.08 -5.43
N ASN A 36 -14.97 -9.59 -4.65
CA ASN A 36 -15.82 -10.41 -3.79
C ASN A 36 -17.11 -10.78 -4.53
N LEU A 37 -17.14 -12.01 -5.04
CA LEU A 37 -18.13 -12.47 -6.00
C LEU A 37 -19.26 -13.30 -5.37
N GLU A 38 -18.99 -14.02 -4.27
CA GLU A 38 -19.97 -14.96 -3.71
C GLU A 38 -20.84 -14.36 -2.62
N ARG A 39 -20.36 -13.31 -1.92
CA ARG A 39 -21.07 -12.72 -0.78
C ARG A 39 -22.18 -11.73 -1.20
N TRP A 40 -22.32 -11.42 -2.49
CA TRP A 40 -23.14 -10.33 -3.03
C TRP A 40 -24.15 -10.74 -4.12
N GLU A 41 -24.46 -12.04 -4.16
CA GLU A 41 -25.62 -12.54 -4.88
C GLU A 41 -26.90 -12.04 -4.20
N MET A 42 -27.75 -11.32 -4.95
CA MET A 42 -28.95 -10.66 -4.43
C MET A 42 -30.21 -11.48 -4.72
N GLY A 43 -30.96 -11.80 -3.67
CA GLY A 43 -32.30 -12.36 -3.70
C GLY A 43 -33.39 -11.29 -3.87
N ALA A 44 -34.62 -11.74 -4.13
CA ALA A 44 -35.75 -10.84 -4.39
C ALA A 44 -36.19 -10.00 -3.19
N SER A 45 -35.84 -10.42 -1.97
CA SER A 45 -36.16 -9.74 -0.71
C SER A 45 -34.96 -9.03 -0.07
N ASP A 46 -33.77 -9.10 -0.68
CA ASP A 46 -32.60 -8.38 -0.19
C ASP A 46 -32.77 -6.88 -0.40
N SER A 47 -32.08 -6.07 0.41
CA SER A 47 -31.95 -4.63 0.22
C SER A 47 -30.51 -4.32 -0.17
N LEU A 48 -30.33 -3.76 -1.37
CA LEU A 48 -29.00 -3.36 -1.84
C LEU A 48 -28.41 -2.24 -0.97
N VAL A 49 -29.27 -1.29 -0.61
CA VAL A 49 -28.96 -0.15 0.25
C VAL A 49 -28.43 -0.65 1.59
N ASP A 50 -29.16 -1.52 2.29
CA ASP A 50 -28.76 -1.98 3.62
C ASP A 50 -27.45 -2.79 3.56
N ARG A 51 -27.31 -3.69 2.57
CA ARG A 51 -26.07 -4.45 2.39
C ARG A 51 -24.87 -3.56 2.08
N ILE A 52 -25.05 -2.52 1.24
CA ILE A 52 -24.00 -1.54 1.00
C ILE A 52 -23.68 -0.80 2.31
N PHE A 53 -24.67 -0.16 2.91
CA PHE A 53 -24.48 0.80 4.01
C PHE A 53 -24.08 0.19 5.35
N GLU A 54 -24.63 -0.97 5.70
CA GLU A 54 -24.41 -1.60 7.01
C GLU A 54 -23.21 -2.53 7.00
N GLU A 55 -23.02 -3.32 5.95
CA GLU A 55 -22.01 -4.37 5.96
C GLU A 55 -20.63 -3.87 5.50
N VAL A 56 -20.56 -2.90 4.56
CA VAL A 56 -19.34 -2.79 3.73
C VAL A 56 -18.91 -1.36 3.33
N MET A 57 -19.75 -0.33 3.47
CA MET A 57 -19.44 1.03 3.02
C MET A 57 -18.07 1.60 3.41
N LYS A 58 -17.51 1.19 4.55
CA LYS A 58 -16.22 1.67 5.07
C LYS A 58 -14.99 1.02 4.42
N ASP A 59 -15.13 -0.14 3.78
CA ASP A 59 -14.01 -0.93 3.23
C ASP A 59 -14.13 -1.16 1.71
N ALA A 60 -15.20 -0.66 1.08
CA ALA A 60 -15.57 -0.98 -0.30
C ALA A 60 -15.06 0.01 -1.35
N GLY A 61 -14.08 -0.46 -2.13
CA GLY A 61 -13.53 0.14 -3.36
C GLY A 61 -14.57 0.66 -4.33
N ALA A 62 -15.36 -0.26 -4.85
CA ALA A 62 -16.37 0.02 -5.86
C ALA A 62 -17.48 -1.03 -5.76
N PHE A 63 -18.66 -0.62 -6.20
CA PHE A 63 -19.85 -1.45 -6.31
C PHE A 63 -20.25 -1.55 -7.78
N VAL A 64 -20.06 -2.72 -8.36
CA VAL A 64 -20.54 -3.04 -9.71
C VAL A 64 -21.97 -3.54 -9.58
N ILE A 65 -22.93 -2.86 -10.21
CA ILE A 65 -24.32 -3.33 -10.31
C ILE A 65 -24.54 -3.94 -11.69
N VAL A 66 -24.86 -5.23 -11.71
CA VAL A 66 -25.16 -5.96 -12.94
C VAL A 66 -26.64 -5.80 -13.32
N LEU A 67 -26.88 -5.18 -14.47
CA LEU A 67 -28.20 -4.93 -15.05
C LEU A 67 -28.52 -5.98 -16.12
N SER A 68 -29.64 -6.66 -15.90
CA SER A 68 -30.23 -7.63 -16.81
C SER A 68 -31.76 -7.47 -16.77
N LYS A 69 -32.49 -8.14 -17.67
CA LYS A 69 -33.96 -8.17 -17.61
C LYS A 69 -34.47 -8.73 -16.28
N GLN A 70 -33.66 -9.53 -15.58
CA GLN A 70 -34.00 -10.06 -14.28
C GLN A 70 -33.76 -9.03 -13.18
N SER A 71 -32.56 -8.46 -13.08
CA SER A 71 -32.22 -7.58 -11.96
C SER A 71 -33.02 -6.27 -11.94
N VAL A 72 -33.33 -5.68 -13.10
CA VAL A 72 -34.09 -4.41 -13.19
C VAL A 72 -35.52 -4.50 -12.65
N ASN A 73 -36.07 -5.71 -12.58
CA ASN A 73 -37.42 -5.95 -12.05
C ASN A 73 -37.41 -6.36 -10.57
N MET A 74 -36.24 -6.43 -9.93
CA MET A 74 -36.12 -6.77 -8.52
C MET A 74 -36.29 -5.55 -7.62
N LYS A 75 -36.89 -5.76 -6.46
CA LYS A 75 -37.21 -4.70 -5.49
C LYS A 75 -36.00 -3.86 -5.10
N TRP A 76 -34.86 -4.49 -4.85
CA TRP A 76 -33.63 -3.82 -4.43
C TRP A 76 -33.08 -2.80 -5.43
N LEU A 77 -33.45 -2.92 -6.71
CA LEU A 77 -32.99 -2.05 -7.79
C LEU A 77 -34.09 -1.09 -8.27
N GLY A 78 -35.35 -1.56 -8.28
CA GLY A 78 -36.50 -0.81 -8.77
C GLY A 78 -37.19 0.06 -7.72
N GLU A 79 -37.17 -0.34 -6.45
CA GLU A 79 -37.88 0.35 -5.36
C GLU A 79 -36.92 0.90 -4.29
N ASP A 80 -35.94 0.10 -3.86
CA ASP A 80 -35.09 0.46 -2.71
C ASP A 80 -33.92 1.39 -3.10
N LEU A 81 -33.44 1.32 -4.35
CA LEU A 81 -32.34 2.18 -4.82
C LEU A 81 -32.87 3.53 -5.33
N ASP A 82 -32.80 4.54 -4.47
CA ASP A 82 -33.24 5.91 -4.78
C ASP A 82 -32.07 6.87 -5.07
N PHE A 83 -32.39 8.11 -5.48
CA PHE A 83 -31.37 9.13 -5.76
C PHE A 83 -30.53 9.50 -4.53
N SER A 84 -31.12 9.41 -3.32
CA SER A 84 -30.41 9.74 -2.08
C SER A 84 -29.31 8.70 -1.79
N SER A 85 -29.63 7.43 -1.99
CA SER A 85 -28.71 6.29 -1.88
C SER A 85 -27.61 6.38 -2.92
N ILE A 86 -27.95 6.66 -4.19
CA ILE A 86 -26.97 6.82 -5.27
C ILE A 86 -26.01 7.98 -4.97
N ARG A 87 -26.53 9.14 -4.55
CA ARG A 87 -25.70 10.30 -4.22
C ARG A 87 -24.74 10.01 -3.07
N ARG A 88 -25.15 9.17 -2.12
CA ARG A 88 -24.35 8.80 -0.95
C ARG A 88 -23.30 7.72 -1.26
N ILE A 89 -23.56 6.82 -2.22
CA ILE A 89 -22.57 5.87 -2.72
C ILE A 89 -21.55 6.58 -3.63
N GLY A 90 -22.06 7.48 -4.48
CA GLY A 90 -21.28 8.36 -5.33
C GLY A 90 -20.74 7.68 -6.58
N ASP A 91 -19.55 8.11 -6.98
CA ASP A 91 -18.75 7.61 -8.10
C ASP A 91 -18.30 6.15 -7.97
N ARG A 92 -18.45 5.58 -6.76
CA ARG A 92 -18.18 4.16 -6.45
C ARG A 92 -19.20 3.21 -7.05
N LEU A 93 -20.34 3.71 -7.52
CA LEU A 93 -21.38 2.91 -8.14
C LEU A 93 -21.17 2.81 -9.65
N ILE A 94 -20.96 1.60 -10.15
CA ILE A 94 -20.68 1.32 -11.56
C ILE A 94 -21.77 0.38 -12.10
N PRO A 95 -22.81 0.93 -12.76
CA PRO A 95 -23.80 0.10 -13.44
C PRO A 95 -23.24 -0.47 -14.75
N VAL A 96 -23.48 -1.77 -14.96
CA VAL A 96 -23.09 -2.48 -16.18
C VAL A 96 -24.26 -3.32 -16.69
N ALA A 97 -24.64 -3.13 -17.95
CA ALA A 97 -25.66 -3.92 -18.61
C ALA A 97 -25.05 -5.12 -19.33
N ILE A 98 -25.48 -6.34 -18.95
CA ILE A 98 -25.07 -7.59 -19.60
C ILE A 98 -25.95 -7.92 -20.82
N GLU A 99 -27.13 -7.31 -20.91
CA GLU A 99 -28.10 -7.47 -22.00
C GLU A 99 -28.98 -6.22 -22.12
N ALA A 100 -29.69 -6.08 -23.24
CA ALA A 100 -30.64 -4.99 -23.43
C ALA A 100 -31.78 -5.06 -22.39
N CYS A 101 -31.83 -4.07 -21.51
CA CYS A 101 -32.81 -3.93 -20.42
C CYS A 101 -33.13 -2.46 -20.16
N GLU A 102 -34.24 -2.20 -19.44
CA GLU A 102 -34.63 -0.84 -19.07
C GLU A 102 -33.82 -0.36 -17.87
N ILE A 103 -33.00 0.68 -18.07
CA ILE A 103 -32.20 1.25 -16.98
C ILE A 103 -33.13 1.96 -15.97
N PRO A 104 -33.08 1.56 -14.68
CA PRO A 104 -33.86 2.18 -13.61
C PRO A 104 -33.65 3.69 -13.56
N PHE A 105 -34.72 4.45 -13.28
CA PHE A 105 -34.69 5.92 -13.34
C PHE A 105 -33.56 6.53 -12.50
N ALA A 106 -33.31 5.98 -11.32
CA ALA A 106 -32.26 6.43 -10.41
C ALA A 106 -30.85 6.33 -11.02
N LEU A 107 -30.60 5.32 -11.87
CA LEU A 107 -29.30 5.06 -12.49
C LEU A 107 -29.07 5.79 -13.83
N ARG A 108 -30.10 6.42 -14.42
CA ARG A 108 -30.02 7.05 -15.76
C ARG A 108 -29.00 8.19 -15.87
N ASN A 109 -28.67 8.82 -14.74
CA ASN A 109 -27.69 9.90 -14.69
C ASN A 109 -26.24 9.39 -14.53
N LEU A 110 -26.04 8.08 -14.34
CA LEU A 110 -24.73 7.47 -14.30
C LEU A 110 -24.35 6.97 -15.68
N LYS A 111 -23.05 7.02 -16.02
CA LYS A 111 -22.55 6.30 -17.20
C LYS A 111 -22.88 4.82 -16.98
N CYS A 112 -23.64 4.21 -17.89
CA CYS A 112 -23.94 2.79 -17.88
C CYS A 112 -23.25 2.16 -19.09
N GLU A 113 -22.51 1.09 -18.86
CA GLU A 113 -21.72 0.44 -19.91
C GLU A 113 -22.38 -0.86 -20.31
N THR A 114 -22.43 -1.12 -21.62
CA THR A 114 -22.98 -2.37 -22.14
C THR A 114 -21.83 -3.28 -22.53
N ILE A 115 -21.81 -4.48 -21.96
CA ILE A 115 -20.72 -5.45 -22.14
C ILE A 115 -20.50 -5.85 -23.61
N SER A 116 -21.52 -5.72 -24.46
CA SER A 116 -21.42 -6.02 -25.89
C SER A 116 -20.46 -5.12 -26.67
N GLU A 117 -20.09 -3.94 -26.16
CA GLU A 117 -19.38 -2.93 -26.94
C GLU A 117 -17.88 -2.84 -26.63
N SER A 118 -17.43 -3.10 -25.40
CA SER A 118 -16.02 -3.30 -25.05
C SER A 118 -15.88 -3.61 -23.56
N HIS A 119 -15.27 -4.75 -23.21
CA HIS A 119 -14.90 -5.03 -21.82
C HIS A 119 -13.78 -4.13 -21.29
N HIS A 120 -13.05 -3.45 -22.18
CA HIS A 120 -11.87 -2.67 -21.81
C HIS A 120 -12.26 -1.41 -21.03
N GLU A 121 -13.17 -0.59 -21.57
CA GLU A 121 -13.63 0.65 -20.92
C GLU A 121 -14.25 0.40 -19.54
N PHE A 122 -15.00 -0.69 -19.42
CA PHE A 122 -15.66 -1.07 -18.17
C PHE A 122 -14.65 -1.39 -17.08
N MET A 123 -13.59 -2.09 -17.46
CA MET A 123 -12.55 -2.45 -16.52
C MET A 123 -11.63 -1.27 -16.20
N GLU A 124 -11.33 -0.39 -17.17
CA GLU A 124 -10.63 0.87 -16.90
C GLU A 124 -11.41 1.77 -15.94
N ARG A 125 -12.74 1.80 -16.07
CA ARG A 125 -13.59 2.54 -15.12
C ARG A 125 -13.54 1.93 -13.73
N ILE A 126 -13.58 0.60 -13.61
CA ILE A 126 -13.41 -0.07 -12.31
C ILE A 126 -12.06 0.31 -11.71
N GLU A 127 -10.98 0.22 -12.48
CA GLU A 127 -9.64 0.60 -12.04
C GLU A 127 -9.58 2.06 -11.59
N ARG A 128 -10.16 2.98 -12.37
CA ARG A 128 -10.25 4.40 -12.02
C ARG A 128 -11.04 4.62 -10.73
N THR A 129 -12.22 4.02 -10.60
CA THR A 129 -13.06 4.15 -9.40
C THR A 129 -12.39 3.54 -8.17
N LEU A 130 -11.74 2.39 -8.28
CA LEU A 130 -10.98 1.79 -7.18
C LEU A 130 -9.80 2.69 -6.78
N SER A 131 -9.12 3.28 -7.76
CA SER A 131 -8.01 4.22 -7.54
C SER A 131 -8.46 5.51 -6.82
N LEU A 132 -9.60 6.07 -7.23
CA LEU A 132 -10.27 7.19 -6.56
C LEU A 132 -10.77 6.79 -5.17
N HIS A 133 -11.24 5.54 -4.98
CA HIS A 133 -11.69 5.11 -3.67
C HIS A 133 -10.56 4.93 -2.68
N ILE A 134 -9.46 4.32 -3.09
CA ILE A 134 -8.24 4.30 -2.29
C ILE A 134 -7.84 5.76 -1.95
N SER A 135 -7.99 6.69 -2.91
CA SER A 135 -7.74 8.12 -2.69
C SER A 135 -8.75 8.84 -1.78
N THR A 136 -9.95 8.29 -1.54
CA THR A 136 -11.04 8.92 -0.73
C THR A 136 -11.32 8.18 0.58
N GLN A 137 -10.90 6.92 0.72
CA GLN A 137 -10.70 6.25 2.02
C GLN A 137 -9.52 6.84 2.80
N HIS A 138 -8.71 7.67 2.15
CA HIS A 138 -8.08 8.80 2.82
C HIS A 138 -9.16 9.83 3.25
N VAL A 139 -10.02 9.42 4.19
CA VAL A 139 -10.49 10.28 5.30
C VAL A 139 -9.22 10.86 5.92
N PRO A 140 -9.21 12.16 6.27
CA PRO A 140 -8.08 13.06 6.05
C PRO A 140 -6.81 12.38 6.54
N VAL A 141 -5.66 12.74 5.96
CA VAL A 141 -4.42 12.70 6.74
C VAL A 141 -4.83 13.17 8.14
N GLU A 142 -4.96 12.24 9.09
CA GLU A 142 -4.61 12.59 10.44
C GLU A 142 -3.25 13.16 10.20
N ASP A 143 -3.17 14.46 10.38
CA ASP A 143 -1.97 15.23 10.60
C ASP A 143 -1.24 14.63 11.81
N ASN A 144 -0.97 13.33 11.75
CA ASN A 144 0.22 12.72 12.25
C ASN A 144 1.17 12.94 11.09
N GLY A 145 1.62 14.19 10.92
CA GLY A 145 2.73 14.47 10.05
C GLY A 145 3.82 13.49 10.45
N HIS A 146 4.02 12.42 9.67
CA HIS A 146 5.28 11.72 9.64
C HIS A 146 6.24 12.67 8.93
N SER A 147 6.57 13.73 9.66
CA SER A 147 7.68 14.60 9.34
C SER A 147 8.88 13.77 9.70
N ILE A 148 9.43 13.09 8.70
CA ILE A 148 10.82 12.65 8.79
C ILE A 148 11.59 13.94 9.07
N ALA A 149 12.09 14.06 10.30
CA ALA A 149 12.50 15.34 10.86
C ALA A 149 13.49 16.05 9.91
N GLY A 150 13.14 17.26 9.50
CA GLY A 150 13.96 18.08 8.59
C GLY A 150 13.59 17.99 7.10
N LEU A 151 12.68 17.12 6.69
CA LEU A 151 12.21 17.03 5.29
C LEU A 151 10.88 17.76 5.07
N ASP A 152 10.72 18.35 3.88
CA ASP A 152 9.43 18.83 3.42
C ASP A 152 8.49 17.65 3.10
N ARG A 153 7.20 17.96 2.93
CA ARG A 153 6.15 16.95 2.77
C ARG A 153 6.37 16.03 1.56
N ILE A 154 6.86 16.57 0.44
CA ILE A 154 7.04 15.80 -0.79
C ILE A 154 8.26 14.90 -0.63
N SER A 155 9.40 15.46 -0.18
CA SER A 155 10.62 14.69 0.07
C SER A 155 10.41 13.57 1.09
N ALA A 156 9.71 13.85 2.19
CA ALA A 156 9.37 12.83 3.19
C ALA A 156 8.54 11.68 2.57
N ARG A 157 7.57 12.00 1.71
CA ARG A 157 6.73 11.01 1.05
C ARG A 157 7.50 10.19 0.01
N VAL A 158 8.38 10.81 -0.77
CA VAL A 158 9.25 10.11 -1.73
C VAL A 158 10.15 9.12 -0.99
N LEU A 159 10.74 9.54 0.13
CA LEU A 159 11.59 8.67 0.95
C LEU A 159 10.80 7.49 1.55
N GLU A 160 9.59 7.73 2.04
CA GLU A 160 8.70 6.69 2.58
C GLU A 160 8.40 5.61 1.53
N LEU A 161 7.90 6.02 0.36
CA LEU A 161 7.59 5.10 -0.74
C LEU A 161 8.82 4.31 -1.20
N SER A 162 9.99 4.96 -1.18
CA SER A 162 11.24 4.31 -1.54
C SER A 162 11.63 3.23 -0.53
N CYS A 163 11.47 3.51 0.77
CA CYS A 163 11.78 2.55 1.83
C CYS A 163 10.79 1.40 1.88
N ASP A 164 9.50 1.64 1.60
CA ASP A 164 8.49 0.60 1.45
C ASP A 164 8.86 -0.35 0.31
N ALA A 165 9.17 0.20 -0.88
CA ALA A 165 9.63 -0.60 -2.02
C ALA A 165 10.93 -1.36 -1.72
N ALA A 166 11.82 -0.78 -0.91
CA ALA A 166 13.04 -1.45 -0.49
C ALA A 166 12.78 -2.63 0.44
N LEU A 167 11.86 -2.49 1.40
CA LEU A 167 11.45 -3.57 2.29
C LEU A 167 10.79 -4.72 1.54
N GLU A 168 9.97 -4.42 0.54
CA GLU A 168 9.31 -5.44 -0.30
C GLU A 168 10.29 -6.18 -1.22
N SER A 169 11.20 -5.44 -1.86
CA SER A 169 12.18 -6.02 -2.79
C SER A 169 13.40 -6.63 -2.10
N GLY A 170 13.65 -6.27 -0.83
CA GLY A 170 14.87 -6.59 -0.10
C GLY A 170 16.10 -5.81 -0.58
N SER A 171 15.93 -4.75 -1.37
CA SER A 171 17.02 -3.99 -2.00
C SER A 171 16.90 -2.49 -1.72
N ARG A 172 17.99 -1.85 -1.28
CA ARG A 172 18.05 -0.38 -1.16
C ARG A 172 18.27 0.35 -2.49
N PHE A 173 18.50 -0.41 -3.56
CA PHE A 173 18.62 0.13 -4.91
C PHE A 173 17.23 0.22 -5.53
N ILE A 174 16.78 1.45 -5.78
CA ILE A 174 15.43 1.74 -6.24
C ILE A 174 15.50 2.41 -7.62
N ARG A 175 14.64 1.96 -8.53
CA ARG A 175 14.34 2.70 -9.75
C ARG A 175 13.11 3.58 -9.49
N PRO A 176 13.11 4.88 -9.82
CA PRO A 176 11.94 5.74 -9.71
C PRO A 176 10.72 5.18 -10.45
N ALA A 177 10.93 4.46 -11.56
CA ALA A 177 9.87 3.77 -12.29
C ALA A 177 9.25 2.57 -11.55
N GLU A 178 9.92 2.05 -10.51
CA GLU A 178 9.42 0.98 -9.64
C GLU A 178 8.71 1.53 -8.40
N LEU A 179 8.85 2.83 -8.11
CA LEU A 179 8.01 3.47 -7.10
C LEU A 179 6.56 3.39 -7.58
N PRO A 180 5.60 3.09 -6.69
CA PRO A 180 4.20 3.02 -7.05
C PRO A 180 3.71 4.41 -7.51
N MET A 181 3.85 4.66 -8.81
CA MET A 181 3.24 5.77 -9.52
C MET A 181 1.78 5.39 -9.73
N LYS A 182 0.85 6.06 -9.04
CA LYS A 182 -0.57 5.98 -9.42
C LYS A 182 -0.71 6.57 -10.82
N GLU A 183 -0.85 5.74 -11.84
CA GLU A 183 -1.37 6.20 -13.13
C GLU A 183 -2.77 6.81 -12.87
N ASP A 184 -2.91 8.09 -13.25
CA ASP A 184 -4.04 9.02 -13.04
C ASP A 184 -4.17 9.77 -11.69
N GLY A 185 -3.11 9.83 -10.88
CA GLY A 185 -3.10 10.70 -9.69
C GLY A 185 -1.74 10.76 -9.02
N LEU A 186 -0.78 11.41 -9.69
CA LEU A 186 0.54 11.73 -9.17
C LEU A 186 0.43 12.25 -7.72
N LEU A 187 1.04 11.55 -6.75
CA LEU A 187 1.21 12.06 -5.38
C LEU A 187 1.98 13.39 -5.37
N PHE A 188 2.80 13.57 -6.41
CA PHE A 188 3.60 14.73 -6.78
C PHE A 188 3.96 14.55 -8.28
N SER A 189 4.02 15.63 -9.05
CA SER A 189 4.38 15.68 -10.47
C SER A 189 5.79 15.15 -10.74
N ALA A 190 6.14 14.93 -12.02
CA ALA A 190 7.51 14.53 -12.40
C ALA A 190 8.55 15.56 -11.94
N GLU A 191 8.24 16.85 -12.03
CA GLU A 191 9.08 17.95 -11.54
C GLU A 191 9.22 17.91 -10.02
N GLU A 192 8.11 17.72 -9.28
CA GLU A 192 8.16 17.59 -7.81
C GLU A 192 8.91 16.32 -7.33
N LEU A 193 8.86 15.23 -8.11
CA LEU A 193 9.66 14.03 -7.84
C LEU A 193 11.15 14.32 -8.06
N ASP A 194 11.50 14.94 -9.19
CA ASP A 194 12.89 15.29 -9.50
C ASP A 194 13.47 16.23 -8.44
N ASP A 195 12.73 17.29 -8.06
CA ASP A 195 13.10 18.22 -6.99
C ASP A 195 13.29 17.50 -5.65
N ALA A 196 12.37 16.59 -5.30
CA ALA A 196 12.47 15.81 -4.07
C ALA A 196 13.68 14.86 -4.07
N LEU A 197 13.98 14.22 -5.20
CA LEU A 197 15.16 13.37 -5.33
C LEU A 197 16.46 14.19 -5.20
N GLU A 198 16.52 15.40 -5.77
CA GLU A 198 17.66 16.31 -5.59
C GLU A 198 17.82 16.75 -4.13
N ILE A 199 16.73 17.08 -3.44
CA ILE A 199 16.73 17.44 -2.02
C ILE A 199 17.23 16.27 -1.17
N LEU A 200 16.68 15.07 -1.39
CA LEU A 200 17.05 13.86 -0.64
C LEU A 200 18.51 13.46 -0.88
N ASP A 201 19.05 13.66 -2.09
CA ASP A 201 20.45 13.40 -2.41
C ASP A 201 21.38 14.41 -1.73
N ARG A 202 21.05 15.70 -1.85
CA ARG A 202 21.79 16.80 -1.20
C ARG A 202 21.86 16.61 0.31
N ASP A 203 20.74 16.20 0.92
CA ASP A 203 20.61 16.04 2.36
C ASP A 203 21.00 14.61 2.81
N GLU A 204 21.59 13.81 1.91
CA GLU A 204 22.17 12.48 2.13
C GLU A 204 21.20 11.38 2.58
N TYR A 205 19.89 11.55 2.37
CA TYR A 205 18.89 10.49 2.59
C TYR A 205 18.94 9.43 1.48
N ILE A 206 19.28 9.85 0.26
CA ILE A 206 19.54 8.94 -0.86
C ILE A 206 20.90 9.28 -1.50
N ARG A 207 21.35 8.42 -2.42
CA ARG A 207 22.42 8.71 -3.35
C ARG A 207 21.93 8.51 -4.77
N LEU A 208 21.85 9.57 -5.55
CA LEU A 208 21.52 9.53 -6.97
C LEU A 208 22.75 9.09 -7.77
N PHE A 209 22.52 8.23 -8.75
CA PHE A 209 23.51 7.88 -9.75
C PHE A 209 23.09 8.50 -11.08
N SER A 210 23.82 9.52 -11.53
CA SER A 210 23.60 10.10 -12.84
C SER A 210 24.07 9.11 -13.92
N SER A 211 23.12 8.58 -14.69
CA SER A 211 23.45 7.89 -15.94
C SER A 211 23.77 8.94 -17.00
N PHE A 212 24.98 8.94 -17.56
CA PHE A 212 25.31 9.81 -18.69
C PHE A 212 24.36 9.53 -19.86
N GLY A 213 23.43 10.46 -20.14
CA GLY A 213 22.81 10.60 -21.45
C GLY A 213 21.47 9.91 -21.77
N SER A 214 20.60 9.52 -20.82
CA SER A 214 19.17 9.24 -21.13
C SER A 214 18.30 8.85 -19.91
N GLY A 215 17.97 9.79 -19.02
CA GLY A 215 16.68 9.78 -18.31
C GLY A 215 16.31 8.62 -17.37
N HIS A 216 17.27 7.81 -16.92
CA HIS A 216 17.04 6.79 -15.91
C HIS A 216 17.96 7.04 -14.71
N PHE A 217 17.46 7.83 -13.75
CA PHE A 217 18.08 7.94 -12.43
C PHE A 217 17.75 6.65 -11.69
N HIS A 218 18.75 5.95 -11.19
CA HIS A 218 18.54 5.01 -10.10
C HIS A 218 19.18 5.62 -8.88
N PHE A 219 18.65 5.30 -7.71
CA PHE A 219 19.21 5.79 -6.47
C PHE A 219 19.32 4.67 -5.45
N HIS A 220 20.19 4.91 -4.49
CA HIS A 220 20.39 4.03 -3.36
C HIS A 220 19.96 4.75 -2.09
N ILE A 221 19.08 4.14 -1.30
CA ILE A 221 18.69 4.67 0.01
C ILE A 221 19.87 4.55 0.96
N THR A 222 20.32 5.66 1.56
CA THR A 222 21.48 5.62 2.46
C THR A 222 21.10 5.00 3.81
N LEU A 223 22.12 4.67 4.63
CA LEU A 223 21.88 4.24 6.01
C LEU A 223 21.13 5.32 6.81
N LYS A 224 21.48 6.60 6.60
CA LYS A 224 20.80 7.76 7.20
C LYS A 224 19.34 7.83 6.75
N GLY A 225 19.09 7.68 5.45
CA GLY A 225 17.74 7.77 4.90
C GLY A 225 16.80 6.69 5.42
N PHE A 226 17.28 5.44 5.43
CA PHE A 226 16.49 4.34 5.94
C PHE A 226 16.28 4.42 7.45
N GLU A 227 17.28 4.90 8.22
CA GLU A 227 17.13 5.10 9.66
C GLU A 227 16.07 6.15 9.98
N ALA A 228 16.07 7.27 9.25
CA ALA A 228 15.10 8.34 9.44
C ALA A 228 13.66 7.87 9.12
N TYR A 229 13.48 7.06 8.09
CA TYR A 229 12.23 6.37 7.82
C TYR A 229 11.85 5.38 8.93
N ALA A 230 12.79 4.51 9.35
CA ALA A 230 12.50 3.44 10.27
C ALA A 230 12.07 3.95 11.65
N GLN A 231 12.63 5.06 12.12
CA GLN A 231 12.26 5.68 13.40
C GLN A 231 10.81 6.18 13.43
N GLU A 232 10.31 6.67 12.30
CA GLU A 232 8.99 7.30 12.22
C GLU A 232 7.91 6.33 11.71
N CYS A 233 8.24 5.47 10.75
CA CYS A 233 7.28 4.68 9.99
C CYS A 233 7.21 3.21 10.41
N ILE A 234 8.26 2.64 11.04
CA ILE A 234 8.25 1.23 11.45
C ILE A 234 7.69 1.11 12.88
N PRO A 235 6.56 0.41 13.09
CA PRO A 235 6.00 0.21 14.42
C PRO A 235 6.98 -0.51 15.34
N ASP A 236 7.09 -0.03 16.57
CA ASP A 236 7.93 -0.59 17.62
C ASP A 236 9.40 -0.76 17.19
N PHE A 237 9.89 0.08 16.27
CA PHE A 237 11.26 -0.02 15.73
C PHE A 237 12.33 -0.09 16.82
N ARG A 238 12.18 0.71 17.88
CA ARG A 238 13.08 0.70 19.04
C ARG A 238 13.15 -0.66 19.74
N GLU A 239 12.02 -1.35 19.87
CA GLU A 239 11.97 -2.70 20.45
C GLU A 239 12.60 -3.71 19.50
N LYS A 240 12.35 -3.58 18.19
CA LYS A 240 12.98 -4.42 17.16
C LYS A 240 14.51 -4.30 17.19
N VAL A 241 15.06 -3.08 17.28
CA VAL A 241 16.50 -2.84 17.42
C VAL A 241 17.08 -3.57 18.63
N GLN A 242 16.39 -3.51 19.78
CA GLN A 242 16.83 -4.22 20.99
C GLN A 242 16.79 -5.73 20.83
N ARG A 243 15.69 -6.27 20.26
CA ARG A 243 15.53 -7.70 20.02
C ARG A 243 16.62 -8.23 19.08
N ILE A 244 16.88 -7.53 17.98
CA ILE A 244 17.95 -7.87 17.02
C ILE A 244 19.32 -7.79 17.71
N GLY A 245 19.61 -6.72 18.44
CA GLY A 245 20.88 -6.57 19.17
C GLY A 245 21.12 -7.63 20.24
N CYS A 246 20.06 -8.07 20.94
CA CYS A 246 20.13 -9.19 21.88
C CYS A 246 20.36 -10.53 21.17
N ALA A 247 19.59 -10.81 20.12
CA ALA A 247 19.67 -12.06 19.38
C ALA A 247 21.03 -12.22 18.68
N ALA A 248 21.65 -11.11 18.26
CA ALA A 248 22.98 -11.07 17.65
C ALA A 248 24.09 -11.76 18.50
N TYR A 249 23.91 -11.91 19.81
CA TYR A 249 24.87 -12.63 20.65
C TYR A 249 24.88 -14.13 20.39
N ALA A 250 23.70 -14.72 20.19
CA ALA A 250 23.51 -16.15 19.96
C ALA A 250 23.57 -16.47 18.46
N THR A 251 22.92 -15.66 17.63
CA THR A 251 22.78 -15.86 16.19
C THR A 251 23.63 -14.83 15.46
N ARG A 252 24.78 -15.26 14.94
CA ARG A 252 25.83 -14.41 14.34
C ARG A 252 25.66 -14.17 12.84
N ASN A 253 24.50 -14.51 12.29
CA ASN A 253 24.20 -14.45 10.86
C ASN A 253 22.91 -13.66 10.66
N SER A 254 22.93 -12.67 9.77
CA SER A 254 21.78 -11.77 9.58
C SER A 254 20.54 -12.47 9.01
N GLN A 255 20.71 -13.49 8.17
CA GLN A 255 19.60 -14.25 7.61
C GLN A 255 18.93 -15.15 8.66
N ASP A 256 19.73 -15.82 9.48
CA ASP A 256 19.19 -16.63 10.58
C ASP A 256 18.45 -15.74 11.60
N LEU A 257 18.98 -14.54 11.88
CA LEU A 257 18.30 -13.54 12.73
C LEU A 257 16.95 -13.11 12.17
N ALA A 258 16.87 -12.84 10.85
CA ALA A 258 15.62 -12.46 10.20
C ALA A 258 14.56 -13.56 10.30
N ILE A 259 14.94 -14.82 10.07
CA ILE A 259 14.06 -15.98 10.20
C ILE A 259 13.60 -16.18 11.64
N GLU A 260 14.53 -16.15 12.60
CA GLU A 260 14.26 -16.36 14.03
C GLU A 260 13.29 -15.31 14.59
N LEU A 261 13.47 -14.04 14.20
CA LEU A 261 12.70 -12.93 14.73
C LEU A 261 11.42 -12.64 13.94
N GLY A 262 11.27 -13.23 12.75
CA GLY A 262 10.15 -12.98 11.85
C GLY A 262 10.17 -11.56 11.26
N GLU A 263 11.36 -11.01 11.03
CA GLU A 263 11.55 -9.64 10.54
C GLU A 263 12.05 -9.64 9.09
N PRO A 264 11.76 -8.59 8.28
CA PRO A 264 12.32 -8.47 6.94
C PRO A 264 13.85 -8.47 6.95
N GLN A 265 14.46 -9.19 6.00
CA GLN A 265 15.92 -9.28 5.87
C GLN A 265 16.58 -7.90 5.85
N LEU A 266 16.06 -6.99 5.03
CA LEU A 266 16.59 -5.64 4.90
C LEU A 266 16.54 -4.84 6.21
N LEU A 267 15.51 -5.05 7.04
CA LEU A 267 15.40 -4.39 8.34
C LEU A 267 16.47 -4.90 9.32
N VAL A 268 16.70 -6.22 9.33
CA VAL A 268 17.75 -6.82 10.16
C VAL A 268 19.13 -6.34 9.73
N ASP A 269 19.41 -6.40 8.42
CA ASP A 269 20.66 -5.90 7.87
C ASP A 269 20.87 -4.41 8.21
N HIS A 270 19.82 -3.59 8.08
CA HIS A 270 19.85 -2.18 8.47
C HIS A 270 20.23 -1.96 9.93
N VAL A 271 19.59 -2.67 10.86
CA VAL A 271 19.90 -2.55 12.29
C VAL A 271 21.35 -2.95 12.56
N LEU A 272 21.81 -4.06 11.98
CA LEU A 272 23.19 -4.51 12.16
C LEU A 272 24.21 -3.52 11.59
N GLU A 273 23.95 -2.94 10.42
CA GLU A 273 24.81 -1.91 9.82
C GLU A 273 24.85 -0.63 10.66
N ASN A 274 23.73 -0.24 11.25
CA ASN A 274 23.66 0.91 12.15
C ASN A 274 24.46 0.64 13.44
N LEU A 275 24.35 -0.57 14.00
CA LEU A 275 25.15 -0.99 15.15
C LEU A 275 26.66 -1.04 14.82
N GLU A 276 27.03 -1.49 13.62
CA GLU A 276 28.41 -1.45 13.13
C GLU A 276 28.92 -0.01 12.99
N HIS A 277 28.12 0.88 12.39
CA HIS A 277 28.45 2.28 12.20
C HIS A 277 28.75 3.01 13.52
N HIS A 278 28.01 2.66 14.58
CA HIS A 278 28.22 3.20 15.94
C HIS A 278 29.27 2.44 16.77
N GLY A 279 29.95 1.44 16.18
CA GLY A 279 31.04 0.70 16.83
C GLY A 279 30.60 -0.39 17.83
N TYR A 280 29.31 -0.76 17.84
CA TYR A 280 28.80 -1.78 18.76
C TYR A 280 29.07 -3.21 18.31
N LEU A 281 29.32 -3.44 17.03
CA LEU A 281 29.69 -4.74 16.47
C LEU A 281 30.50 -4.57 15.19
N LYS A 282 31.01 -5.66 14.64
CA LYS A 282 31.61 -5.68 13.29
C LYS A 282 31.03 -6.79 12.43
N LEU A 283 30.82 -6.48 11.16
CA LEU A 283 30.23 -7.35 10.15
C LEU A 283 31.25 -7.75 9.10
N ALA A 284 31.25 -9.03 8.74
CA ALA A 284 31.88 -9.53 7.51
C ALA A 284 30.78 -9.69 6.46
N ARG A 285 30.99 -9.09 5.28
CA ARG A 285 30.04 -9.18 4.16
C ARG A 285 30.62 -10.10 3.09
N LEU A 286 29.93 -11.20 2.83
CA LEU A 286 30.22 -12.04 1.67
C LEU A 286 29.56 -11.41 0.45
N LYS A 287 30.20 -11.54 -0.72
CA LYS A 287 29.87 -10.78 -1.95
C LYS A 287 28.39 -10.86 -2.36
N ASP A 288 27.72 -11.96 -2.03
CA ASP A 288 26.28 -12.22 -2.26
C ASP A 288 25.66 -12.99 -1.08
N GLY A 289 26.24 -12.86 0.12
CA GLY A 289 25.86 -13.66 1.29
C GLY A 289 25.43 -12.80 2.48
N PRO A 290 24.79 -13.42 3.49
CA PRO A 290 24.33 -12.71 4.68
C PRO A 290 25.49 -12.05 5.42
N ALA A 291 25.21 -10.97 6.12
CA ALA A 291 26.18 -10.34 6.99
C ALA A 291 26.46 -11.26 8.19
N VAL A 292 27.74 -11.48 8.47
CA VAL A 292 28.20 -12.32 9.59
C VAL A 292 28.83 -11.44 10.66
N ILE A 293 28.31 -11.53 11.87
CA ILE A 293 28.79 -10.77 13.03
C ILE A 293 30.00 -11.49 13.62
N TYR A 294 31.19 -10.89 13.56
CA TYR A 294 32.42 -11.51 14.05
C TYR A 294 32.99 -10.88 15.31
N ASP A 295 32.51 -9.68 15.67
CA ASP A 295 32.93 -8.95 16.87
C ASP A 295 31.73 -8.21 17.45
N ILE A 296 31.58 -8.19 18.78
CA ILE A 296 30.52 -7.45 19.47
C ILE A 296 31.10 -6.74 20.70
N SER A 297 30.88 -5.43 20.78
CA SER A 297 31.28 -4.60 21.92
C SER A 297 30.47 -4.98 23.19
N PRO A 298 31.12 -5.07 24.37
CA PRO A 298 30.46 -5.25 25.66
C PRO A 298 29.39 -4.18 25.99
N GLU A 299 29.48 -3.00 25.37
CA GLU A 299 28.56 -1.89 25.59
C GLU A 299 27.14 -2.17 25.06
N LEU A 300 27.03 -3.01 24.03
CA LEU A 300 25.76 -3.40 23.43
C LEU A 300 24.88 -4.19 24.44
N LEU A 301 25.49 -5.06 25.27
CA LEU A 301 24.81 -5.79 26.36
C LEU A 301 24.32 -4.87 27.47
N THR A 302 25.12 -3.86 27.81
CA THR A 302 24.83 -2.96 28.92
C THR A 302 23.62 -2.08 28.60
N ARG A 303 23.45 -1.70 27.32
CA ARG A 303 22.29 -0.95 26.85
C ARG A 303 21.06 -1.82 26.60
N SER A 304 21.23 -3.02 26.04
CA SER A 304 20.10 -3.93 25.82
C SER A 304 19.43 -4.40 27.13
N THR A 305 20.22 -4.53 28.21
CA THR A 305 19.71 -4.84 29.56
C THR A 305 19.16 -3.63 30.32
N GLY A 306 19.69 -2.41 30.09
CA GLY A 306 19.18 -1.16 30.67
C GLY A 306 17.82 -0.70 30.11
N PHE A 307 17.47 -1.17 28.91
CA PHE A 307 16.20 -0.86 28.25
C PHE A 307 14.96 -1.45 28.95
N ALA A 308 15.11 -2.51 29.75
CA ALA A 308 14.03 -3.12 30.51
C ALA A 308 13.59 -2.30 31.74
N ARG A 309 14.24 -1.18 32.08
CA ARG A 309 13.99 -0.47 33.37
C ARG A 309 13.77 1.04 33.33
N THR A 310 13.80 1.72 32.19
CA THR A 310 13.59 3.18 32.18
C THR A 310 12.78 3.67 30.98
N ARG A 311 11.55 4.13 31.24
CA ARG A 311 10.63 4.80 30.29
C ARG A 311 11.06 6.22 29.90
N SER A 312 12.21 6.70 30.36
CA SER A 312 12.63 8.10 30.16
C SER A 312 14.15 8.19 30.13
N ALA A 313 14.74 7.90 28.97
CA ALA A 313 16.05 8.39 28.63
C ALA A 313 16.05 8.79 27.14
N PRO A 314 16.51 10.00 26.79
CA PRO A 314 16.59 10.45 25.41
C PRO A 314 17.65 9.61 24.68
N PHE A 315 17.30 9.11 23.50
CA PHE A 315 18.23 8.36 22.65
C PHE A 315 18.48 9.19 21.40
N ILE A 316 19.76 9.48 21.16
CA ILE A 316 20.38 10.08 19.96
C ILE A 316 19.63 11.33 19.46
N GLY A 317 19.80 12.42 20.22
CA GLY A 317 19.64 13.75 19.67
C GLY A 317 20.79 14.04 18.72
N ILE A 318 20.44 14.34 17.48
CA ILE A 318 21.26 14.99 16.45
C ILE A 318 22.16 16.04 17.12
N SER A 319 23.47 15.84 17.04
CA SER A 319 24.47 16.86 17.32
C SER A 319 25.38 16.91 16.10
N SER A 320 25.14 17.93 15.28
CA SER A 320 25.96 18.56 14.23
C SER A 320 27.11 17.77 13.61
#